data_AF-S6TXI7-F1
#
_entry.id   AF-S6TXI7-F1
#
_cell.length_a   1.000
_cell.length_b   1.000
_cell.length_c   1.000
_cell.angle_alpha   90.00
_cell.angle_beta   90.00
_cell.angle_gamma   90.00
#
_symmetry.space_group_name_H-M   'P 1'
#
loop_
_entity.id
_entity.type
_entity.pdbx_description
1 polymer ?
#
loop_
_entity_poly.entity_id
_entity_poly.type
_entity_poly.pdbx_seq_one_letter_code
_entity_poly.pdbx_strand_id
1 'polypeptide(L)'
;MCVGNHRLAFVVGVALAGPLLHMLGHESGGFHLYGDSSGGKTTHLQVAASIYGGPRLVRSWRSTDNALESIAAAHSDGLLVLDEIGMCDPRIIGETVYMLGNGTGKARANDRGQAGRQVQEWRLLFLSTGEKTLAQHMAEANKELKAGMEVRMLAVPAD
;
A
#
# COMPACT_ATOMS: atom_id res chain seq x y z
N MET A 1 19.28 14.69 -1.07
CA MET A 1 18.17 14.53 -2.05
C MET A 1 16.86 15.18 -1.58
N CYS A 2 16.49 15.13 -0.29
CA CYS A 2 15.18 15.62 0.16
C CYS A 2 15.09 17.14 0.39
N VAL A 3 16.19 17.83 0.68
CA VAL A 3 16.18 19.30 0.88
C VAL A 3 15.73 19.98 -0.42
N GLY A 4 14.65 20.75 -0.37
CA GLY A 4 14.07 21.43 -1.54
C GLY A 4 13.14 20.57 -2.40
N ASN A 5 12.95 19.28 -2.08
CA ASN A 5 12.02 18.40 -2.80
C ASN A 5 10.90 17.92 -1.85
N HIS A 6 9.72 18.51 -2.02
CA HIS A 6 8.57 18.25 -1.14
C HIS A 6 8.02 16.83 -1.29
N ARG A 7 8.12 16.18 -2.46
CA ARG A 7 7.70 14.79 -2.67
C ARG A 7 8.62 13.81 -1.94
N LEU A 8 9.93 14.00 -2.04
CA LEU A 8 10.91 13.20 -1.31
C LEU A 8 10.79 13.40 0.20
N ALA A 9 10.59 14.64 0.66
CA ALA A 9 10.32 14.92 2.07
C ALA A 9 9.03 14.24 2.55
N PHE A 10 7.98 14.26 1.72
CA PHE A 10 6.70 13.62 2.01
C PHE A 10 6.84 12.10 2.19
N VAL A 11 7.43 11.38 1.23
CA VAL A 11 7.55 9.91 1.33
C VAL A 11 8.47 9.47 2.47
N VAL A 12 9.49 10.27 2.81
CA VAL A 12 10.31 10.07 4.02
C VAL A 12 9.48 10.28 5.28
N GLY A 13 8.64 11.31 5.32
CA GLY A 13 7.71 11.55 6.41
C GLY A 13 6.73 10.39 6.62
N VAL A 14 6.15 9.87 5.54
CA VAL A 14 5.27 8.68 5.58
C VAL A 14 6.02 7.47 6.15
N ALA A 15 7.25 7.21 5.67
CA ALA A 15 8.07 6.12 6.17
C ALA A 15 8.35 6.22 7.68
N LEU A 16 8.67 7.41 8.19
CA LEU A 16 8.92 7.66 9.61
C LEU A 16 7.65 7.67 10.46
N ALA A 17 6.49 7.94 9.86
CA ALA A 17 5.21 7.96 10.57
C ALA A 17 4.63 6.56 10.84
N GLY A 18 5.01 5.54 10.07
CA GLY A 18 4.52 4.16 10.22
C GLY A 18 4.54 3.63 11.67
N PRO A 19 5.67 3.69 12.39
CA PRO A 19 5.77 3.22 13.77
C PRO A 19 4.97 4.06 14.77
N LEU A 20 4.62 5.30 14.42
CA LEU A 20 3.84 6.19 15.28
C LEU A 20 2.35 5.87 15.26
N LEU A 21 1.85 5.15 14.24
CA LEU A 21 0.43 4.78 14.16
C LEU A 21 -0.02 4.04 15.42
N HIS A 22 0.80 3.13 15.94
CA HIS A 22 0.47 2.40 17.17
C HIS A 22 0.31 3.32 18.37
N MET A 23 1.30 4.19 18.56
CA MET A 23 1.38 5.08 19.72
C MET A 23 0.23 6.09 19.73
N LEU A 24 -0.24 6.48 18.55
CA LEU A 24 -1.32 7.45 18.36
C LEU A 24 -2.70 6.80 18.23
N GLY A 25 -2.78 5.46 18.20
CA GLY A 25 -4.05 4.75 18.01
C GLY A 25 -4.67 4.96 16.63
N HIS A 26 -3.84 5.20 15.59
CA HIS A 26 -4.30 5.36 14.21
C HIS A 26 -4.33 4.03 13.45
N GLU A 27 -5.22 3.96 12.45
CA GLU A 27 -5.37 2.81 11.54
C GLU A 27 -4.32 2.81 10.42
N SER A 28 -4.28 1.72 9.65
CA SER A 28 -3.49 1.66 8.42
C SER A 28 -4.02 2.64 7.35
N GLY A 29 -3.13 3.04 6.44
CA GLY A 29 -3.47 3.89 5.31
C GLY A 29 -2.37 3.93 4.27
N GLY A 30 -2.66 4.49 3.11
CA GLY A 30 -1.67 4.55 2.03
C GLY A 30 -1.73 5.80 1.18
N PHE A 31 -0.66 5.97 0.42
CA PHE A 31 -0.53 7.04 -0.55
C PHE A 31 -0.05 6.46 -1.87
N HIS A 32 -0.69 6.86 -2.96
CA HIS A 32 -0.40 6.40 -4.30
C HIS A 32 0.16 7.54 -5.13
N LEU A 33 1.43 7.44 -5.47
CA LEU A 33 2.13 8.35 -6.35
C LEU A 33 1.78 8.02 -7.81
N TYR A 34 1.05 8.90 -8.48
CA TYR A 34 0.64 8.68 -9.87
C TYR A 34 1.20 9.77 -10.80
N GLY A 35 1.29 9.43 -12.10
CA GLY A 35 1.78 10.33 -13.15
C GLY A 35 2.55 9.57 -14.23
N ASP A 36 3.04 10.27 -15.24
CA ASP A 36 3.65 9.66 -16.42
C ASP A 36 4.85 8.76 -16.11
N SER A 37 5.10 7.80 -17.00
CA SER A 37 6.31 6.99 -16.99
C SER A 37 7.54 7.92 -17.03
N SER A 38 8.51 7.69 -16.14
CA SER A 38 9.74 8.51 -15.93
C SER A 38 9.66 9.69 -14.94
N GLY A 39 8.54 9.90 -14.23
CA GLY A 39 8.43 10.93 -13.18
C GLY A 39 9.19 10.66 -11.87
N GLY A 40 10.15 9.74 -11.83
CA GLY A 40 10.92 9.41 -10.62
C GLY A 40 10.13 8.69 -9.51
N LYS A 41 8.90 8.23 -9.78
CA LYS A 41 8.03 7.49 -8.84
C LYS A 41 8.76 6.37 -8.08
N THR A 42 9.44 5.47 -8.80
CA THR A 42 10.20 4.38 -8.19
C THR A 42 11.35 4.90 -7.32
N THR A 43 11.99 6.02 -7.69
CA THR A 43 13.02 6.66 -6.85
C THR A 43 12.45 7.14 -5.51
N HIS A 44 11.22 7.69 -5.50
CA HIS A 44 10.54 8.07 -4.26
C HIS A 44 10.36 6.85 -3.34
N LEU A 45 9.92 5.72 -3.90
CA LEU A 45 9.77 4.46 -3.16
C LEU A 45 11.11 3.97 -2.59
N GLN A 46 12.17 4.01 -3.38
CA GLN A 46 13.51 3.58 -2.95
C GLN A 46 14.06 4.45 -1.81
N VAL A 47 13.82 5.77 -1.86
CA VAL A 47 14.20 6.69 -0.80
C VAL A 47 13.42 6.39 0.49
N ALA A 48 12.11 6.16 0.40
CA ALA A 48 11.31 5.78 1.57
C ALA A 48 11.76 4.42 2.15
N ALA A 49 12.01 3.42 1.30
CA ALA A 49 12.48 2.09 1.69
C ALA A 49 13.88 2.12 2.34
N SER A 50 14.71 3.13 2.05
CA SER A 50 16.04 3.28 2.63
C SER A 50 16.02 3.40 4.16
N ILE A 51 14.92 3.87 4.75
CA ILE A 51 14.74 3.98 6.20
C ILE A 51 14.66 2.61 6.87
N TYR A 52 14.15 1.59 6.18
CA TYR A 52 13.88 0.26 6.74
C TYR A 52 14.88 -0.81 6.31
N GLY A 53 15.84 -0.51 5.44
CA GLY A 53 16.85 -1.47 4.98
C GLY A 53 17.21 -1.42 3.50
N GLY A 54 16.61 -0.49 2.74
CA GLY A 54 17.03 -0.19 1.37
C GLY A 54 16.10 -0.66 0.27
N PRO A 55 16.49 -0.44 -1.01
CA PRO A 55 15.66 -0.67 -2.19
C PRO A 55 15.11 -2.09 -2.35
N ARG A 56 15.73 -3.09 -1.73
CA ARG A 56 15.25 -4.50 -1.76
C ARG A 56 13.91 -4.72 -1.07
N LEU A 57 13.44 -3.75 -0.30
CA LEU A 57 12.12 -3.77 0.33
C LEU A 57 11.00 -3.27 -0.59
N VAL A 58 11.34 -2.66 -1.74
CA VAL A 58 10.35 -2.34 -2.77
C VAL A 58 9.84 -3.64 -3.38
N ARG A 59 8.52 -3.86 -3.33
CA ARG A 59 7.84 -5.05 -3.84
C ARG A 59 7.00 -4.66 -5.05
N SER A 60 6.76 -5.58 -5.97
CA SER A 60 5.80 -5.35 -7.06
C SER A 60 4.37 -5.60 -6.57
N TRP A 61 3.41 -4.84 -7.12
CA TRP A 61 1.98 -5.16 -6.99
C TRP A 61 1.55 -6.48 -7.64
N ARG A 62 2.42 -7.11 -8.45
CA ARG A 62 2.21 -8.48 -8.96
C ARG A 62 2.32 -9.50 -7.83
N SER A 63 1.26 -9.66 -7.07
CA SER A 63 1.15 -10.56 -5.93
C SER A 63 -0.26 -11.15 -5.82
N THR A 64 -0.41 -12.27 -5.12
CA THR A 64 -1.73 -12.82 -4.75
C THR A 64 -2.19 -12.19 -3.44
N ASP A 65 -3.50 -12.18 -3.18
CA ASP A 65 -4.06 -11.67 -1.90
C ASP A 65 -3.36 -12.30 -0.69
N ASN A 66 -3.23 -13.63 -0.65
CA ASN A 66 -2.61 -14.33 0.48
C ASN A 66 -1.13 -13.96 0.67
N ALA A 67 -0.40 -13.78 -0.43
CA ALA A 67 0.99 -13.36 -0.36
C ALA A 67 1.09 -11.93 0.15
N LEU A 68 0.19 -11.04 -0.30
CA LEU A 68 0.15 -9.65 0.16
C LEU A 68 -0.28 -9.53 1.63
N GLU A 69 -1.24 -10.34 2.11
CA GLU A 69 -1.60 -10.44 3.53
C GLU A 69 -0.37 -10.82 4.38
N SER A 70 0.39 -11.82 3.95
CA SER A 70 1.60 -12.27 4.66
C SER A 70 2.68 -11.19 4.66
N ILE A 71 2.83 -10.47 3.55
CA ILE A 71 3.78 -9.35 3.43
C ILE A 71 3.34 -8.19 4.33
N ALA A 72 2.06 -7.83 4.34
CA ALA A 72 1.53 -6.74 5.16
C ALA A 72 1.73 -7.03 6.66
N ALA A 73 1.41 -8.24 7.11
CA ALA A 73 1.69 -8.68 8.48
C ALA A 73 3.18 -8.55 8.85
N ALA A 74 4.09 -8.91 7.94
CA ALA A 74 5.53 -8.78 8.15
C ALA A 74 6.04 -7.33 8.18
N HIS A 75 5.25 -6.35 7.71
CA HIS A 75 5.57 -4.91 7.75
C HIS A 75 4.69 -4.15 8.76
N SER A 76 4.04 -4.86 9.69
CA SER A 76 3.24 -4.22 10.74
C SER A 76 4.10 -3.24 11.56
N ASP A 77 3.47 -2.14 11.93
CA ASP A 77 4.05 -0.97 12.60
C ASP A 77 5.21 -0.32 11.83
N GLY A 78 5.19 -0.44 10.50
CA GLY A 78 6.21 0.12 9.62
C GLY A 78 5.65 0.60 8.28
N LEU A 79 6.47 0.45 7.25
CA LEU A 79 6.18 0.88 5.88
C LEU A 79 6.15 -0.31 4.93
N LEU A 80 5.08 -0.44 4.16
CA LEU A 80 5.01 -1.33 2.99
C LEU A 80 5.16 -0.51 1.69
N VAL A 81 6.00 -0.98 0.77
CA VAL A 81 6.33 -0.22 -0.46
C VAL A 81 6.02 -1.07 -1.68
N LEU A 82 5.04 -0.64 -2.50
CA LEU A 82 4.49 -1.40 -3.63
C LEU A 82 4.63 -0.62 -4.95
N ASP A 83 5.44 -1.13 -5.86
CA ASP A 83 5.71 -0.51 -7.16
C ASP A 83 4.80 -1.08 -8.26
N GLU A 84 4.34 -0.19 -9.13
CA GLU A 84 3.57 -0.45 -10.35
C GLU A 84 2.20 -1.13 -10.13
N ILE A 85 1.22 -0.36 -9.63
CA ILE A 85 -0.14 -0.83 -9.35
C ILE A 85 -0.84 -1.44 -10.56
N GLY A 86 -0.46 -1.03 -11.78
CA GLY A 86 -0.98 -1.59 -13.03
C GLY A 86 -0.70 -3.08 -13.21
N MET A 87 0.24 -3.64 -12.43
CA MET A 87 0.56 -5.07 -12.43
C MET A 87 -0.42 -5.90 -11.58
N CYS A 88 -1.24 -5.27 -10.75
CA CYS A 88 -2.34 -5.92 -10.05
C CYS A 88 -3.57 -5.97 -10.96
N ASP A 89 -4.36 -7.03 -10.83
CA ASP A 89 -5.60 -7.18 -11.59
C ASP A 89 -6.62 -6.10 -11.20
N PRO A 90 -7.11 -5.29 -12.17
CA PRO A 90 -8.06 -4.20 -11.90
C PRO A 90 -9.38 -4.68 -11.27
N ARG A 91 -9.71 -5.98 -11.41
CA ARG A 91 -10.88 -6.59 -10.77
C ARG A 91 -10.72 -6.73 -9.26
N ILE A 92 -9.51 -6.87 -8.72
CA ILE A 92 -9.31 -7.13 -7.28
C ILE A 92 -8.67 -5.94 -6.55
N ILE A 93 -7.99 -5.05 -7.26
CA ILE A 93 -7.17 -3.98 -6.65
C ILE A 93 -7.90 -3.14 -5.61
N GLY A 94 -9.17 -2.79 -5.83
CA GLY A 94 -9.96 -2.02 -4.87
C GLY A 94 -10.17 -2.76 -3.55
N GLU A 95 -10.45 -4.07 -3.61
CA GLU A 95 -10.57 -4.92 -2.43
C GLU A 95 -9.22 -5.12 -1.73
N THR A 96 -8.14 -5.24 -2.51
CA THR A 96 -6.78 -5.32 -2.00
C THR A 96 -6.36 -4.06 -1.24
N VAL A 97 -6.64 -2.87 -1.79
CA VAL A 97 -6.41 -1.57 -1.12
C VAL A 97 -7.25 -1.46 0.15
N TYR A 98 -8.50 -1.89 0.09
CA TYR A 98 -9.39 -1.89 1.25
C TYR A 98 -8.87 -2.81 2.36
N MET A 99 -8.39 -4.00 2.01
CA MET A 99 -7.78 -4.96 2.93
C MET A 99 -6.52 -4.38 3.60
N LEU A 100 -5.61 -3.79 2.82
CA LEU A 100 -4.40 -3.14 3.35
C LEU A 100 -4.75 -2.01 4.33
N GLY A 101 -5.70 -1.16 3.94
CA GLY A 101 -6.16 -0.04 4.75
C GLY A 101 -6.90 -0.46 6.02
N ASN A 102 -7.65 -1.56 6.00
CA ASN A 102 -8.34 -2.06 7.20
C ASN A 102 -7.41 -2.75 8.19
N GLY A 103 -6.21 -3.18 7.77
CA GLY A 103 -5.28 -3.80 8.71
C GLY A 103 -5.55 -5.29 9.00
N THR A 104 -6.33 -5.98 8.18
CA THR A 104 -6.79 -7.34 8.52
C THR A 104 -6.93 -8.22 7.29
N GLY A 105 -6.40 -9.44 7.39
CA GLY A 105 -6.50 -10.48 6.36
C GLY A 105 -7.87 -11.15 6.30
N LYS A 106 -8.03 -12.10 5.37
CA LYS A 106 -9.31 -12.80 5.20
C LYS A 106 -9.45 -13.91 6.23
N ALA A 107 -10.58 -13.96 6.95
CA ALA A 107 -10.92 -15.10 7.77
C ALA A 107 -11.09 -16.36 6.91
N ARG A 108 -10.53 -17.48 7.39
CA ARG A 108 -10.66 -18.80 6.75
C ARG A 108 -11.39 -19.73 7.69
N ALA A 109 -12.49 -20.34 7.24
CA ALA A 109 -13.06 -21.50 7.91
C ALA A 109 -12.16 -22.72 7.65
N ASN A 110 -12.00 -23.60 8.62
CA ASN A 110 -11.43 -24.93 8.37
C ASN A 110 -12.54 -25.93 8.05
N ASP A 111 -12.18 -27.07 7.45
CA ASP A 111 -13.11 -28.14 7.03
C ASP A 111 -13.91 -28.76 8.18
N ARG A 112 -13.61 -28.40 9.43
CA ARG A 112 -14.28 -28.88 10.64
C ARG A 112 -15.21 -27.84 11.29
N GLY A 113 -15.43 -26.69 10.64
CA GLY A 113 -16.27 -25.61 11.17
C GLY A 113 -15.72 -24.95 12.45
N GLN A 114 -14.48 -25.25 12.82
CA GLN A 114 -13.76 -24.57 13.88
C GLN A 114 -13.10 -23.30 13.30
N ALA A 115 -12.84 -22.30 14.14
CA ALA A 115 -12.07 -21.14 13.73
C ALA A 115 -10.78 -21.63 13.06
N GLY A 116 -10.55 -21.23 11.80
CA GLY A 116 -9.32 -21.56 11.09
C GLY A 116 -8.11 -20.88 11.74
N ARG A 117 -6.98 -20.86 11.00
CA ARG A 117 -5.78 -20.12 11.42
C ARG A 117 -6.17 -18.69 11.83
N GLN A 118 -5.55 -18.17 12.90
CA GLN A 118 -5.78 -16.80 13.38
C GLN A 118 -5.63 -15.81 12.22
N VAL A 119 -6.58 -14.89 12.11
CA VAL A 119 -6.56 -13.86 11.07
C VAL A 119 -5.33 -12.99 11.29
N GLN A 120 -4.58 -12.75 10.21
CA GLN A 120 -3.43 -11.84 10.27
C GLN A 120 -3.93 -10.41 10.41
N GLU A 121 -3.32 -9.67 11.32
CA GLU A 121 -3.60 -8.26 11.55
C GLU A 121 -2.31 -7.46 11.37
N TRP A 122 -2.46 -6.21 10.94
CA TRP A 122 -1.35 -5.28 10.82
C TRP A 122 -1.84 -3.84 10.97
N ARG A 123 -0.89 -2.97 11.29
CA ARG A 123 -1.08 -1.52 11.25
C ARG A 123 0.12 -0.92 10.54
N LEU A 124 -0.05 -0.38 9.35
CA LEU A 124 1.08 0.10 8.55
C LEU A 124 0.69 1.30 7.69
N LEU A 125 1.69 2.06 7.28
CA LEU A 125 1.56 2.93 6.13
C LEU A 125 2.06 2.21 4.89
N PHE A 126 1.40 2.42 3.75
CA PHE A 126 1.91 1.91 2.48
C PHE A 126 2.06 3.00 1.42
N LEU A 127 3.13 2.88 0.64
CA LEU A 127 3.36 3.70 -0.54
C LEU A 127 3.16 2.86 -1.79
N SER A 128 2.48 3.45 -2.76
CA SER A 128 2.17 2.83 -4.05
C SER A 128 2.60 3.74 -5.20
N THR A 129 2.91 3.18 -6.36
CA THR A 129 3.16 3.93 -7.60
C THR A 129 2.36 3.39 -8.77
N GLY A 130 2.13 4.21 -9.77
CA GLY A 130 1.54 3.81 -11.05
C GLY A 130 1.39 4.96 -12.03
N GLU A 131 0.94 4.66 -13.23
CA GLU A 131 0.60 5.70 -14.22
C GLU A 131 -0.81 6.25 -14.01
N LYS A 132 -1.72 5.41 -13.51
CA LYS A 132 -3.15 5.71 -13.34
C LYS A 132 -3.51 5.79 -11.87
N THR A 133 -4.51 6.60 -11.54
CA THR A 133 -5.12 6.59 -10.20
C THR A 133 -5.83 5.25 -9.94
N LEU A 134 -6.14 4.95 -8.67
CA LEU A 134 -6.91 3.75 -8.32
C LEU A 134 -8.26 3.68 -9.06
N ALA A 135 -8.96 4.82 -9.14
CA ALA A 135 -10.24 4.90 -9.85
C ALA A 135 -10.09 4.55 -11.33
N GLN A 136 -9.06 5.10 -11.99
CA GLN A 136 -8.78 4.83 -13.40
C GLN A 136 -8.40 3.36 -13.62
N HIS A 137 -7.60 2.76 -12.73
CA HIS A 137 -7.25 1.34 -12.83
C HIS A 137 -8.46 0.43 -12.65
N MET A 138 -9.31 0.69 -11.64
CA MET A 138 -10.55 -0.07 -11.42
C MET A 138 -11.54 0.04 -12.59
N ALA A 139 -11.59 1.21 -13.25
CA ALA A 139 -12.46 1.44 -14.39
C ALA A 139 -12.14 0.53 -15.59
N GLU A 140 -10.90 0.04 -15.73
CA GLU A 140 -10.52 -0.93 -16.77
C GLU A 140 -11.28 -2.26 -16.64
N ALA A 141 -11.75 -2.58 -15.43
CA ALA A 141 -12.57 -3.74 -15.14
C ALA A 141 -14.06 -3.41 -14.99
N ASN A 142 -14.50 -2.21 -15.41
CA ASN A 142 -15.86 -1.70 -15.19
C ASN A 142 -16.26 -1.69 -13.70
N LYS A 143 -15.31 -1.45 -12.79
CA LYS A 143 -15.57 -1.28 -11.36
C LYS A 143 -15.53 0.19 -10.97
N GLU A 144 -16.45 0.59 -10.10
CA GLU A 144 -16.49 1.93 -9.52
C GLU A 144 -15.67 2.01 -8.23
N LEU A 145 -14.94 3.10 -8.05
CA LEU A 145 -14.27 3.41 -6.79
C LEU A 145 -15.32 3.77 -5.73
N LYS A 146 -15.33 3.05 -4.61
CA LYS A 146 -16.17 3.40 -3.46
C LYS A 146 -15.46 4.46 -2.62
N ALA A 147 -16.19 5.42 -2.06
CA ALA A 147 -15.63 6.47 -1.20
C ALA A 147 -14.77 5.91 -0.05
N GLY A 148 -15.17 4.76 0.51
CA GLY A 148 -14.40 4.07 1.55
C GLY A 148 -13.03 3.55 1.09
N MET A 149 -12.79 3.35 -0.21
CA MET A 149 -11.47 2.96 -0.74
C MET A 149 -10.57 4.18 -0.95
N GLU A 150 -11.15 5.32 -1.34
CA GLU A 150 -10.42 6.57 -1.58
C GLU A 150 -9.75 7.08 -0.28
N VAL A 151 -10.45 6.98 0.85
CA VAL A 151 -9.90 7.37 2.15
C VAL A 151 -8.80 6.43 2.66
N ARG A 152 -8.70 5.20 2.12
CA ARG A 152 -7.65 4.23 2.50
C ARG A 152 -6.38 4.40 1.69
N MET A 153 -6.47 4.99 0.49
CA MET A 153 -5.30 5.27 -0.35
C MET A 153 -5.46 6.59 -1.09
N LEU A 154 -4.80 7.63 -0.59
CA LEU A 154 -4.86 8.96 -1.17
C LEU A 154 -4.00 9.04 -2.43
N ALA A 155 -4.55 9.58 -3.51
CA ALA A 155 -3.82 9.84 -4.74
C ALA A 155 -2.97 11.11 -4.60
N VAL A 156 -1.69 11.03 -4.94
CA VAL A 156 -0.73 12.13 -4.86
C VAL A 156 0.00 12.21 -6.21
N PRO A 157 -0.03 13.36 -6.92
CA PRO A 157 0.79 13.54 -8.11
C PRO A 157 2.27 13.34 -7.79
N ALA A 158 3.01 12.67 -8.68
CA ALA A 158 4.41 12.34 -8.47
C ALA A 158 5.39 13.51 -8.72
N ASP A 159 4.94 14.54 -9.43
CA ASP A 159 5.65 15.78 -9.78
C ASP A 159 5.52 16.88 -8.71
#